data_AF-A0A7V7ZGT7-F1
#
_entry.id   AF-A0A7V7ZGT7-F1
#
_cell.length_a   1.000
_cell.length_b   1.000
_cell.length_c   1.000
_cell.angle_alpha   90.00
_cell.angle_beta   90.00
_cell.angle_gamma   90.00
#
_symmetry.space_group_name_H-M   'P 1'
#
loop_
_entity.id
_entity.type
_entity.pdbx_description
1 polymer ?
#
loop_
_entity_poly.entity_id
_entity_poly.type
_entity_poly.pdbx_seq_one_letter_code
_entity_poly.pdbx_strand_id
1 'polypeptide(L)'
;MSEIVPPPWELNGSGIVLLYRFPASFIRRWAPDVPAQRDQLGAVMCVRYSASGVGPYHELLFIPGRVAAGGQRGWTISRIYVSTQASVASGIANWAIPKRLADFSSGPGLGHFSALLGGSPFFSIDSQSYGPPLPASSAWLPAPPAIIQASEGGWKRTTPSARGAVRLLRPWRVTADERHFPPIGQLRPLLALAICGFTMQFPVAQHIPATREKATGDARGLA
;
A
#
# COMPACT_ATOMS: atom_id res chain seq x y z
N MET A 1 -14.53 -19.16 9.29
CA MET A 1 -13.22 -18.54 8.98
C MET A 1 -13.14 -18.42 7.48
N SER A 2 -12.76 -17.27 6.92
CA SER A 2 -12.58 -17.15 5.46
C SER A 2 -11.40 -18.00 5.01
N GLU A 3 -11.56 -18.73 3.91
CA GLU A 3 -10.50 -19.52 3.30
C GLU A 3 -9.35 -18.63 2.82
N ILE A 4 -8.11 -19.10 3.00
CA ILE A 4 -6.90 -18.40 2.56
C ILE A 4 -6.60 -18.80 1.11
N VAL A 5 -6.66 -17.85 0.19
CA VAL A 5 -6.31 -18.10 -1.21
C VAL A 5 -4.81 -17.92 -1.40
N PRO A 6 -4.07 -18.95 -1.87
CA PRO A 6 -2.62 -18.89 -1.97
C PRO A 6 -2.14 -17.94 -3.09
N PRO A 7 -0.90 -17.42 -3.00
CA PRO A 7 -0.23 -16.72 -4.09
C PRO A 7 0.26 -17.69 -5.19
N PRO A 8 0.60 -17.21 -6.41
CA PRO A 8 0.53 -15.82 -6.87
C PRO A 8 -0.90 -15.38 -7.16
N TRP A 9 -1.19 -14.09 -6.99
CA TRP A 9 -2.45 -13.51 -7.41
C TRP A 9 -2.29 -12.75 -8.72
N GLU A 10 -3.21 -12.99 -9.65
CA GLU A 10 -3.42 -12.14 -10.82
C GLU A 10 -4.55 -11.17 -10.51
N LEU A 11 -4.28 -9.88 -10.69
CA LEU A 11 -5.15 -8.78 -10.31
C LEU A 11 -5.45 -7.93 -11.54
N ASN A 12 -6.71 -7.57 -11.72
CA ASN A 12 -7.11 -6.59 -12.73
C ASN A 12 -7.92 -5.49 -12.06
N GLY A 13 -7.71 -4.24 -12.47
CA GLY A 13 -8.41 -3.13 -11.85
C GLY A 13 -8.11 -1.77 -12.41
N SER A 14 -8.59 -0.76 -11.70
CA SER A 14 -8.34 0.66 -11.92
C SER A 14 -8.14 1.35 -10.58
N GLY A 15 -7.66 2.59 -10.55
CA GLY A 15 -7.47 3.26 -9.28
C GLY A 15 -6.84 4.64 -9.37
N ILE A 16 -6.57 5.21 -8.21
CA ILE A 16 -5.92 6.50 -8.03
C ILE A 16 -4.61 6.25 -7.28
N VAL A 17 -3.53 6.89 -7.73
CA VAL A 17 -2.25 6.95 -7.01
C VAL A 17 -1.95 8.41 -6.71
N LEU A 18 -1.77 8.72 -5.44
CA LEU A 18 -1.33 10.02 -4.97
C LEU A 18 0.06 9.86 -4.38
N LEU A 19 1.07 10.43 -5.04
CA LEU A 19 2.44 10.47 -4.53
C LEU A 19 2.65 11.72 -3.69
N TYR A 20 3.31 11.57 -2.55
CA TYR A 20 3.58 12.66 -1.62
C TYR A 20 5.05 12.67 -1.20
N ARG A 21 5.48 13.85 -0.75
CA ARG A 21 6.59 13.98 0.19
C ARG A 21 5.99 14.20 1.58
N PHE A 22 6.02 13.17 2.42
CA PHE A 22 5.47 13.24 3.77
C PHE A 22 6.49 13.82 4.76
N PRO A 23 6.16 14.91 5.49
CA PRO A 23 7.03 15.40 6.55
C PRO A 23 7.35 14.31 7.57
N ALA A 24 8.57 14.30 8.11
CA ALA A 24 8.96 13.29 9.10
C ALA A 24 8.04 13.30 10.35
N SER A 25 7.53 14.46 10.76
CA SER A 25 6.52 14.57 11.82
C SER A 25 5.20 13.91 11.46
N PHE A 26 4.79 13.98 10.20
CA PHE A 26 3.59 13.31 9.69
C PHE A 26 3.75 11.80 9.76
N ILE A 27 4.88 11.26 9.30
CA ILE A 27 5.18 9.82 9.36
C ILE A 27 5.22 9.35 10.82
N ARG A 28 5.93 10.04 11.71
CA ARG A 28 6.00 9.68 13.14
C ARG A 28 4.63 9.63 13.81
N ARG A 29 3.70 10.51 13.43
CA ARG A 29 2.35 10.53 13.99
C ARG A 29 1.46 9.43 13.40
N TRP A 30 1.57 9.18 12.09
CA TRP A 30 0.61 8.37 11.35
C TRP A 30 1.04 6.94 11.03
N ALA A 31 2.34 6.68 11.09
CA ALA A 31 2.97 5.37 10.95
C ALA A 31 4.17 5.27 11.91
N PRO A 32 3.94 5.33 13.25
CA PRO A 32 5.01 5.33 14.25
C PRO A 32 5.89 4.08 14.21
N ASP A 33 5.33 2.94 13.77
CA ASP A 33 6.04 1.66 13.67
C ASP A 33 6.95 1.57 12.43
N VAL A 34 6.87 2.55 11.53
CA VAL A 34 7.73 2.59 10.35
C VAL A 34 9.01 3.36 10.68
N PRO A 35 10.20 2.75 10.47
CA PRO A 35 11.48 3.41 10.71
C PRO A 35 11.59 4.77 10.00
N ALA A 36 12.42 5.67 10.51
CA ALA A 36 12.63 6.97 9.89
C ALA A 36 13.19 6.83 8.46
N GLN A 37 12.60 7.57 7.52
CA GLN A 37 12.95 7.52 6.09
C GLN A 37 13.69 8.76 5.63
N ARG A 38 14.71 8.54 4.77
CA ARG A 38 15.56 9.62 4.27
C ARG A 38 14.94 10.41 3.12
N ASP A 39 14.22 9.76 2.20
CA ASP A 39 13.66 10.41 1.02
C ASP A 39 12.26 11.00 1.24
N GLN A 40 11.58 10.61 2.32
CA GLN A 40 10.23 11.06 2.71
C GLN A 40 9.17 10.86 1.62
N LEU A 41 9.45 10.05 0.60
CA LEU A 41 8.50 9.75 -0.45
C LEU A 41 7.53 8.70 0.05
N GLY A 42 6.26 8.86 -0.28
CA GLY A 42 5.21 7.90 0.05
C GLY A 42 4.03 8.02 -0.91
N ALA A 43 3.04 7.17 -0.70
CA ALA A 43 1.86 7.14 -1.55
C ALA A 43 0.58 6.86 -0.75
N VAL A 44 -0.54 7.36 -1.26
CA VAL A 44 -1.87 6.83 -0.96
C VAL A 44 -2.47 6.31 -2.25
N MET A 45 -3.09 5.13 -2.18
CA MET A 45 -3.75 4.53 -3.34
C MET A 45 -5.19 4.15 -3.01
N CYS A 46 -6.07 4.38 -3.96
CA CYS A 46 -7.47 3.95 -3.95
C CYS A 46 -7.67 3.04 -5.15
N VAL A 47 -7.94 1.76 -4.96
CA VAL A 47 -7.94 0.77 -6.03
C VAL A 47 -9.27 0.04 -6.07
N ARG A 48 -9.77 -0.20 -7.28
CA ARG A 48 -10.93 -1.05 -7.56
C ARG A 48 -10.46 -2.23 -8.37
N TYR A 49 -10.38 -3.40 -7.74
CA TYR A 49 -10.08 -4.64 -8.42
C TYR A 49 -11.36 -5.19 -9.02
N SER A 50 -11.40 -5.33 -10.34
CA SER A 50 -12.46 -6.03 -11.06
C SER A 50 -12.28 -7.54 -11.04
N ALA A 51 -11.05 -8.04 -10.85
CA ALA A 51 -10.76 -9.45 -10.68
C ALA A 51 -9.54 -9.67 -9.77
N SER A 52 -9.60 -10.72 -8.95
CA SER A 52 -8.50 -11.22 -8.12
C SER A 52 -8.72 -12.70 -7.75
N GLY A 53 -7.74 -13.32 -7.08
CA GLY A 53 -7.89 -14.65 -6.49
C GLY A 53 -9.04 -14.77 -5.47
N VAL A 54 -9.54 -13.65 -4.93
CA VAL A 54 -10.67 -13.60 -3.98
C VAL A 54 -11.90 -12.87 -4.57
N GLY A 55 -11.96 -12.72 -5.89
CA GLY A 55 -13.02 -11.96 -6.57
C GLY A 55 -12.78 -10.43 -6.56
N PRO A 56 -13.75 -9.63 -7.02
CA PRO A 56 -13.62 -8.17 -7.05
C PRO A 56 -13.64 -7.57 -5.63
N TYR A 57 -12.84 -6.54 -5.41
CA TYR A 57 -12.82 -5.80 -4.14
C TYR A 57 -12.24 -4.39 -4.30
N HIS A 58 -12.48 -3.54 -3.31
CA HIS A 58 -11.92 -2.19 -3.22
C HIS A 58 -10.80 -2.16 -2.19
N GLU A 59 -9.83 -1.28 -2.38
CA GLU A 59 -8.68 -1.12 -1.49
C GLU A 59 -8.33 0.37 -1.31
N LEU A 60 -8.10 0.78 -0.07
CA LEU A 60 -7.50 2.07 0.29
C LEU A 60 -6.24 1.78 1.09
N LEU A 61 -5.08 2.29 0.67
CA LEU A 61 -3.81 2.02 1.34
C LEU A 61 -2.94 3.26 1.50
N PHE A 62 -2.12 3.25 2.55
CA PHE A 62 -1.14 4.25 2.88
C PHE A 62 0.26 3.63 3.00
N ILE A 63 1.14 4.11 2.11
CA ILE A 63 2.57 3.80 2.06
C ILE A 63 3.32 5.03 2.59
N PRO A 64 3.76 5.04 3.86
CA PRO A 64 4.48 6.18 4.43
C PRO A 64 5.87 6.36 3.81
N GLY A 65 6.45 5.29 3.28
CA GLY A 65 7.65 5.35 2.46
C GLY A 65 8.33 4.01 2.30
N ARG A 66 9.62 4.08 1.96
CA ARG A 66 10.49 2.90 1.90
C ARG A 66 10.91 2.49 3.31
N VAL A 67 11.58 1.37 3.48
CA VAL A 67 12.26 0.91 4.70
C VAL A 67 13.48 0.11 4.29
N ALA A 68 14.44 0.00 5.21
CA ALA A 68 15.55 -0.95 5.11
C ALA A 68 15.39 -2.01 6.21
N ALA A 69 15.32 -3.28 5.84
CA ALA A 69 15.08 -4.39 6.76
C ALA A 69 15.79 -5.65 6.26
N GLY A 70 16.53 -6.33 7.13
CA GLY A 70 17.27 -7.55 6.79
C GLY A 70 18.22 -7.39 5.59
N GLY A 71 18.87 -6.23 5.47
CA GLY A 71 19.74 -5.89 4.33
C GLY A 71 19.02 -5.57 3.02
N GLN A 72 17.69 -5.61 2.99
CA GLN A 72 16.86 -5.31 1.82
C GLN A 72 16.18 -3.94 1.95
N ARG A 73 15.82 -3.33 0.82
CA ARG A 73 15.06 -2.06 0.78
C ARG A 73 13.77 -2.25 -0.02
N GLY A 74 12.69 -1.61 0.42
CA GLY A 74 11.39 -1.69 -0.24
C GLY A 74 10.38 -0.75 0.41
N TRP A 75 9.22 -0.57 -0.22
CA TRP A 75 8.07 0.16 0.32
C TRP A 75 7.42 -0.63 1.46
N THR A 76 6.85 0.05 2.44
CA THR A 76 6.03 -0.61 3.48
C THR A 76 4.61 -0.06 3.44
N ILE A 77 3.61 -0.92 3.68
CA ILE A 77 2.21 -0.50 3.77
C ILE A 77 1.83 -0.51 5.24
N SER A 78 1.68 0.67 5.84
CA SER A 78 1.38 0.82 7.27
C SER A 78 -0.11 0.74 7.59
N ARG A 79 -0.96 1.07 6.62
CA ARG A 79 -2.41 1.05 6.79
C ARG A 79 -3.09 0.72 5.49
N ILE A 80 -4.08 -0.16 5.56
CA ILE A 80 -4.79 -0.63 4.38
C ILE A 80 -6.16 -1.18 4.76
N TYR A 81 -7.17 -0.76 4.02
CA TYR A 81 -8.56 -1.17 4.16
C TYR A 81 -9.03 -1.84 2.87
N VAL A 82 -9.81 -2.91 2.98
CA VAL A 82 -10.36 -3.66 1.85
C VAL A 82 -11.81 -4.05 2.06
N SER A 83 -12.54 -4.26 0.96
CA SER A 83 -13.99 -4.54 0.99
C SER A 83 -14.37 -6.01 1.21
N THR A 84 -13.40 -6.94 1.32
CA THR A 84 -13.71 -8.37 1.50
C THR A 84 -12.84 -9.00 2.57
N GLN A 85 -13.46 -9.83 3.41
CA GLN A 85 -12.76 -10.56 4.47
C GLN A 85 -11.75 -11.57 3.91
N ALA A 86 -12.02 -12.14 2.74
CA ALA A 86 -11.07 -13.03 2.05
C ALA A 86 -9.78 -12.31 1.65
N SER A 87 -9.87 -11.04 1.21
CA SER A 87 -8.69 -10.20 0.95
C SER A 87 -7.95 -9.88 2.24
N VAL A 88 -8.66 -9.59 3.35
CA VAL A 88 -8.03 -9.39 4.68
C VAL A 88 -7.22 -10.62 5.09
N ALA A 89 -7.89 -11.77 5.17
CA ALA A 89 -7.29 -13.00 5.68
C ALA A 89 -6.09 -13.43 4.83
N SER A 90 -6.25 -13.47 3.50
CA SER A 90 -5.18 -13.86 2.59
C SER A 90 -4.05 -12.84 2.54
N GLY A 91 -4.37 -11.54 2.62
CA GLY A 91 -3.40 -10.45 2.66
C GLY A 91 -2.42 -10.56 3.83
N ILE A 92 -2.96 -10.83 5.01
CA ILE A 92 -2.20 -11.03 6.25
C ILE A 92 -1.41 -12.33 6.17
N ALA A 93 -2.07 -13.44 5.85
CA ALA A 93 -1.44 -14.76 5.83
C ALA A 93 -0.27 -14.84 4.83
N ASN A 94 -0.47 -14.39 3.59
CA ASN A 94 0.50 -14.54 2.52
C ASN A 94 1.64 -13.51 2.60
N TRP A 95 1.35 -12.25 2.91
CA TRP A 95 2.31 -11.14 2.77
C TRP A 95 2.50 -10.28 4.03
N ALA A 96 1.86 -10.63 5.15
CA ALA A 96 1.89 -9.83 6.39
C ALA A 96 1.42 -8.37 6.18
N ILE A 97 0.57 -8.13 5.18
CA ILE A 97 0.02 -6.80 4.93
C ILE A 97 -1.14 -6.58 5.93
N PRO A 98 -1.14 -5.49 6.71
CA PRO A 98 -2.06 -5.28 7.83
C PRO A 98 -3.45 -4.81 7.37
N LYS A 99 -4.11 -5.59 6.51
CA LYS A 99 -5.42 -5.30 5.95
C LYS A 99 -6.49 -5.30 7.03
N ARG A 100 -7.42 -4.35 6.92
CA ARG A 100 -8.62 -4.25 7.75
C ARG A 100 -9.86 -4.21 6.86
N LEU A 101 -10.98 -4.69 7.36
CA LEU A 101 -12.25 -4.63 6.64
C LEU A 101 -12.83 -3.21 6.70
N ALA A 102 -13.36 -2.73 5.59
CA ALA A 102 -14.17 -1.51 5.51
C ALA A 102 -15.16 -1.62 4.35
N ASP A 103 -16.22 -0.81 4.41
CA ASP A 103 -17.13 -0.67 3.29
C ASP A 103 -16.63 0.39 2.32
N PHE A 104 -17.07 0.33 1.06
CA PHE A 104 -16.65 1.26 0.03
C PHE A 104 -17.84 1.74 -0.79
N SER A 105 -17.81 3.02 -1.14
CA SER A 105 -18.73 3.63 -2.10
C SER A 105 -17.91 4.28 -3.20
N SER A 106 -18.35 4.14 -4.44
CA SER A 106 -17.57 4.54 -5.58
C SER A 106 -18.47 4.98 -6.73
N GLY A 107 -18.20 6.14 -7.30
CA GLY A 107 -18.95 6.65 -8.44
C GLY A 107 -18.46 6.06 -9.77
N PRO A 108 -19.14 6.34 -10.89
CA PRO A 108 -18.68 5.96 -12.23
C PRO A 108 -17.24 6.41 -12.49
N GLY A 109 -16.45 5.56 -13.13
CA GLY A 109 -15.03 5.81 -13.40
C GLY A 109 -14.23 6.06 -12.12
N LEU A 110 -13.33 7.04 -12.11
CA LEU A 110 -12.51 7.40 -10.94
C LEU A 110 -12.91 8.75 -10.32
N GLY A 111 -14.13 9.23 -10.61
CA GLY A 111 -14.59 10.54 -10.17
C GLY A 111 -14.79 10.67 -8.66
N HIS A 112 -15.26 9.58 -8.02
CA HIS A 112 -15.51 9.52 -6.58
C HIS A 112 -15.08 8.17 -6.00
N PHE A 113 -14.39 8.18 -4.86
CA PHE A 113 -14.07 6.99 -4.08
C PHE A 113 -14.16 7.31 -2.59
N SER A 114 -14.84 6.45 -1.83
CA SER A 114 -15.03 6.62 -0.38
C SER A 114 -14.85 5.29 0.33
N ALA A 115 -14.20 5.33 1.49
CA ALA A 115 -14.13 4.21 2.43
C ALA A 115 -14.94 4.57 3.69
N LEU A 116 -15.70 3.61 4.19
CA LEU A 116 -16.69 3.78 5.25
C LEU A 116 -16.45 2.77 6.37
N LEU A 117 -16.75 3.20 7.60
CA LEU A 117 -16.83 2.35 8.78
C LEU A 117 -18.16 2.61 9.47
N GLY A 118 -18.93 1.54 9.70
CA GLY A 118 -20.27 1.67 10.28
C GLY A 118 -21.20 2.59 9.46
N GLY A 119 -21.09 2.54 8.13
CA GLY A 119 -21.87 3.38 7.22
C GLY A 119 -21.44 4.85 7.13
N SER A 120 -20.45 5.30 7.92
CA SER A 120 -19.95 6.68 7.88
C SER A 120 -18.63 6.76 7.10
N PRO A 121 -18.46 7.73 6.18
CA PRO A 121 -17.22 7.89 5.44
C PRO A 121 -16.10 8.38 6.37
N PHE A 122 -15.00 7.64 6.43
CA PHE A 122 -13.77 8.05 7.12
C PHE A 122 -12.68 8.51 6.15
N PHE A 123 -12.84 8.22 4.85
CA PHE A 123 -11.97 8.72 3.80
C PHE A 123 -12.79 8.93 2.55
N SER A 124 -12.60 10.05 1.85
CA SER A 124 -13.15 10.24 0.52
C SER A 124 -12.24 11.06 -0.38
N ILE A 125 -12.30 10.78 -1.66
CA ILE A 125 -11.65 11.56 -2.72
C ILE A 125 -12.62 11.78 -3.87
N ASP A 126 -12.80 13.05 -4.21
CA ASP A 126 -13.40 13.49 -5.46
C ASP A 126 -12.29 13.96 -6.40
N SER A 127 -12.34 13.53 -7.66
CA SER A 127 -11.25 13.80 -8.60
C SER A 127 -11.70 13.86 -10.05
N GLN A 128 -10.84 14.40 -10.91
CA GLN A 128 -11.05 14.38 -12.36
C GLN A 128 -9.74 14.01 -13.06
N SER A 129 -9.83 13.06 -13.99
CA SER A 129 -8.72 12.67 -14.85
C SER A 129 -8.65 13.58 -16.09
N TYR A 130 -7.45 13.87 -16.59
CA TYR A 130 -7.23 14.71 -17.77
C TYR A 130 -6.02 14.23 -18.59
N GLY A 131 -5.92 14.74 -19.82
CA GLY A 131 -4.89 14.32 -20.79
C GLY A 131 -5.13 12.93 -21.39
N PRO A 132 -4.33 12.48 -22.37
CA PRO A 132 -4.47 11.15 -22.97
C PRO A 132 -3.96 10.04 -22.01
N PRO A 133 -4.48 8.80 -22.13
CA PRO A 133 -3.90 7.66 -21.43
C PRO A 133 -2.51 7.33 -21.98
N LEU A 134 -1.54 7.17 -21.08
CA LEU A 134 -0.16 6.79 -21.39
C LEU A 134 0.10 5.39 -20.85
N PRO A 135 0.80 4.52 -21.61
CA PRO A 135 1.18 3.21 -21.10
C PRO A 135 2.11 3.37 -19.89
N ALA A 136 1.91 2.52 -18.89
CA ALA A 136 2.72 2.45 -17.69
C ALA A 136 3.05 1.00 -17.36
N SER A 137 4.30 0.75 -16.99
CA SER A 137 4.79 -0.56 -16.61
C SER A 137 5.77 -0.44 -15.45
N SER A 138 5.62 -1.29 -14.44
CA SER A 138 6.58 -1.40 -13.35
C SER A 138 7.96 -1.88 -13.84
N ALA A 139 8.02 -2.51 -15.02
CA ALA A 139 9.27 -2.97 -15.63
C ALA A 139 10.18 -1.81 -16.10
N TRP A 140 9.64 -0.61 -16.24
CA TRP A 140 10.43 0.59 -16.60
C TRP A 140 10.97 1.34 -15.37
N LEU A 141 10.63 0.91 -14.16
CA LEU A 141 11.18 1.52 -12.95
C LEU A 141 12.63 1.06 -12.76
N PRO A 142 13.56 1.97 -12.41
CA PRO A 142 14.97 1.64 -12.21
C PRO A 142 15.22 0.65 -11.07
N ALA A 143 14.23 0.44 -10.19
CA ALA A 143 14.20 -0.65 -9.23
C ALA A 143 12.77 -1.19 -9.08
N PRO A 144 12.59 -2.51 -8.88
CA PRO A 144 11.28 -3.09 -8.65
C PRO A 144 10.64 -2.47 -7.39
N PRO A 145 9.31 -2.22 -7.39
CA PRO A 145 8.61 -1.67 -6.24
C PRO A 145 8.40 -2.78 -5.19
N ALA A 146 9.49 -3.30 -4.64
CA ALA A 146 9.43 -4.32 -3.60
C ALA A 146 8.65 -3.78 -2.40
N ILE A 147 7.73 -4.58 -1.88
CA ILE A 147 7.00 -4.34 -0.64
C ILE A 147 7.67 -5.17 0.45
N ILE A 148 7.97 -4.56 1.59
CA ILE A 148 8.51 -5.21 2.77
C ILE A 148 7.53 -4.99 3.93
N GLN A 149 7.16 -6.08 4.59
CA GLN A 149 6.31 -6.07 5.78
C GLN A 149 6.96 -6.84 6.92
N ALA A 150 6.83 -6.32 8.13
CA ALA A 150 7.22 -7.05 9.33
C ALA A 150 6.34 -8.30 9.49
N SER A 151 6.94 -9.42 9.86
CA SER A 151 6.24 -10.66 10.15
C SER A 151 6.86 -11.35 11.36
N GLU A 152 6.20 -12.39 11.87
CA GLU A 152 6.79 -13.22 12.92
C GLU A 152 8.15 -13.76 12.47
N GLY A 153 9.18 -13.59 13.30
CA GLY A 153 10.54 -14.08 13.03
C GLY A 153 11.35 -13.30 11.97
N GLY A 154 10.83 -12.20 11.43
CA GLY A 154 11.56 -11.40 10.44
C GLY A 154 10.65 -10.52 9.57
N TRP A 155 10.77 -10.68 8.26
CA TRP A 155 10.12 -9.84 7.26
C TRP A 155 9.63 -10.66 6.08
N LYS A 156 8.54 -10.24 5.47
CA LYS A 156 8.08 -10.70 4.17
C LYS A 156 8.39 -9.66 3.11
N ARG A 157 9.05 -10.08 2.03
CA ARG A 157 9.34 -9.26 0.86
C ARG A 157 8.61 -9.82 -0.36
N THR A 158 7.84 -8.99 -1.02
CA THR A 158 7.20 -9.33 -2.31
C THR A 158 7.53 -8.27 -3.34
N THR A 159 7.59 -8.65 -4.60
CA THR A 159 7.89 -7.74 -5.71
C THR A 159 6.76 -7.83 -6.73
N PRO A 160 5.69 -7.04 -6.56
CA PRO A 160 4.60 -7.04 -7.52
C PRO A 160 5.07 -6.48 -8.86
N SER A 161 4.47 -6.99 -9.93
CA SER A 161 4.66 -6.44 -11.28
C SER A 161 3.32 -6.01 -11.83
N ALA A 162 3.27 -4.85 -12.48
CA ALA A 162 2.04 -4.30 -13.03
C ALA A 162 2.28 -3.65 -14.38
N ARG A 163 1.29 -3.76 -15.26
CA ARG A 163 1.23 -3.09 -16.57
C ARG A 163 -0.17 -2.54 -16.78
N GLY A 164 -0.27 -1.38 -17.40
CA GLY A 164 -1.54 -0.74 -17.62
C GLY A 164 -1.40 0.61 -18.31
N ALA A 165 -2.42 1.45 -18.14
CA ALA A 165 -2.42 2.82 -18.63
C ALA A 165 -2.74 3.80 -17.50
N VAL A 166 -2.05 4.94 -17.51
CA VAL A 166 -2.24 6.02 -16.54
C VAL A 166 -2.61 7.33 -17.23
N ARG A 167 -3.34 8.18 -16.52
CA ARG A 167 -3.63 9.57 -16.89
C ARG A 167 -3.28 10.47 -15.73
N LEU A 168 -3.03 11.74 -16.01
CA LEU A 168 -2.96 12.73 -14.94
C LEU A 168 -4.34 12.86 -14.28
N LEU A 169 -4.33 13.06 -12.97
CA LEU A 169 -5.52 13.22 -12.16
C LEU A 169 -5.38 14.47 -11.30
N ARG A 170 -6.47 15.19 -11.12
CA ARG A 170 -6.58 16.31 -10.20
C ARG A 170 -7.56 15.93 -9.09
N PRO A 171 -7.12 15.80 -7.83
CA PRO A 171 -8.02 15.66 -6.70
C PRO A 171 -8.66 17.03 -6.39
N TRP A 172 -9.99 17.08 -6.33
CA TRP A 172 -10.76 18.28 -5.98
C TRP A 172 -10.93 18.41 -4.48
N ARG A 173 -11.21 17.27 -3.84
CA ARG A 173 -11.50 17.18 -2.42
C ARG A 173 -10.95 15.86 -1.94
N VAL A 174 -10.17 15.92 -0.86
CA VAL A 174 -9.69 14.75 -0.14
C VAL A 174 -10.03 14.95 1.31
N THR A 175 -10.84 14.07 1.89
CA THR A 175 -11.17 14.09 3.32
C THR A 175 -10.69 12.80 3.96
N ALA A 176 -10.26 12.90 5.21
CA ALA A 176 -9.88 11.77 6.02
C ALA A 176 -10.17 12.09 7.48
N ASP A 177 -10.85 11.18 8.15
CA ASP A 177 -11.00 11.17 9.60
C ASP A 177 -9.69 10.67 10.22
N GLU A 178 -9.03 11.58 10.93
CA GLU A 178 -7.77 11.36 11.62
C GLU A 178 -7.78 10.15 12.58
N ARG A 179 -8.95 9.70 13.05
CA ARG A 179 -9.06 8.50 13.90
C ARG A 179 -8.74 7.21 13.13
N HIS A 180 -8.95 7.22 11.81
CA HIS A 180 -8.91 6.03 10.96
C HIS A 180 -7.86 6.12 9.85
N PHE A 181 -7.63 7.30 9.28
CA PHE A 181 -6.71 7.46 8.16
C PHE A 181 -5.93 8.77 8.27
N PRO A 182 -4.67 8.84 7.79
CA PRO A 182 -3.89 10.07 7.89
C PRO A 182 -4.59 11.20 7.11
N PRO A 183 -4.54 12.45 7.60
CA PRO A 183 -5.22 13.59 6.99
C PRO A 183 -4.47 14.11 5.76
N ILE A 184 -4.33 13.25 4.74
CA ILE A 184 -3.54 13.54 3.55
C ILE A 184 -4.09 14.71 2.72
N GLY A 185 -5.36 15.07 2.89
CA GLY A 185 -5.96 16.25 2.27
C GLY A 185 -5.38 17.58 2.79
N GLN A 186 -4.69 17.58 3.93
CA GLN A 186 -3.93 18.73 4.43
C GLN A 186 -2.57 18.90 3.73
N LEU A 187 -2.15 17.91 2.92
CA LEU A 187 -0.89 17.93 2.18
C LEU A 187 -1.15 18.10 0.69
N ARG A 188 -0.15 18.59 -0.04
CA ARG A 188 -0.18 18.67 -1.50
C ARG A 188 0.51 17.44 -2.10
N PRO A 189 -0.16 16.66 -2.97
CA PRO A 189 0.52 15.57 -3.68
C PRO A 189 1.57 16.15 -4.63
N LEU A 190 2.70 15.46 -4.75
CA LEU A 190 3.71 15.72 -5.77
C LEU A 190 3.19 15.34 -7.16
N LEU A 191 2.42 14.25 -7.23
CA LEU A 191 1.83 13.74 -8.45
C LEU A 191 0.55 12.96 -8.11
N ALA A 192 -0.47 13.13 -8.93
CA ALA A 192 -1.71 12.37 -8.84
C ALA A 192 -2.01 11.74 -10.20
N LEU A 193 -2.23 10.42 -10.20
CA LEU A 193 -2.47 9.63 -11.39
C LEU A 193 -3.75 8.83 -11.25
N ALA A 194 -4.49 8.75 -12.35
CA ALA A 194 -5.55 7.78 -12.56
C ALA A 194 -4.99 6.57 -13.30
N ILE A 195 -5.08 5.38 -12.71
CA ILE A 195 -4.84 4.12 -13.39
C ILE A 195 -6.12 3.72 -14.11
N CYS A 196 -6.14 3.84 -15.44
CA CYS A 196 -7.33 3.64 -16.28
C CYS A 196 -7.68 2.15 -16.46
N GLY A 197 -6.73 1.28 -16.13
CA GLY A 197 -6.81 -0.16 -16.28
C GLY A 197 -5.41 -0.73 -16.08
N PHE A 198 -5.31 -1.84 -15.34
CA PHE A 198 -4.04 -2.55 -15.17
C PHE A 198 -4.27 -4.04 -14.97
N THR A 199 -3.25 -4.80 -15.31
CA THR A 199 -3.04 -6.17 -14.84
C THR A 199 -1.82 -6.18 -13.93
N MET A 200 -1.89 -6.89 -12.82
CA MET A 200 -0.82 -6.98 -11.85
C MET A 200 -0.68 -8.42 -11.35
N GLN A 201 0.55 -8.90 -11.31
CA GLN A 201 0.89 -10.14 -10.63
C GLN A 201 1.46 -9.82 -9.25
N PHE A 202 0.92 -10.48 -8.23
CA PHE A 202 1.34 -10.37 -6.84
C PHE A 202 1.93 -11.71 -6.39
N PRO A 203 3.26 -11.88 -6.41
CA PRO A 203 3.89 -13.19 -6.28
C PRO A 203 3.97 -13.66 -4.81
N VAL A 204 4.41 -14.90 -4.63
CA VAL A 204 4.76 -15.47 -3.33
C VAL A 204 5.77 -14.56 -2.61
N ALA A 205 5.55 -14.31 -1.31
CA ALA A 205 6.49 -13.53 -0.51
C ALA A 205 7.77 -14.35 -0.23
N GLN A 206 8.91 -13.70 -0.33
CA GLN A 206 10.18 -14.18 0.20
C GLN A 206 10.23 -13.89 1.70
N HIS A 207 10.63 -14.86 2.51
CA HIS A 207 10.89 -14.64 3.93
C HIS A 207 12.34 -14.19 4.14
N ILE A 208 12.52 -13.11 4.90
CA ILE A 208 13.80 -12.55 5.29
C ILE A 208 13.89 -12.67 6.82
N PRO A 209 14.74 -13.56 7.36
CA PRO A 209 14.88 -13.72 8.80
C PRO A 209 15.33 -12.41 9.47
N ALA A 210 14.89 -12.19 10.71
CA ALA A 210 15.50 -11.17 11.55
C ALA A 210 17.00 -11.49 11.71
N THR A 211 17.87 -10.51 11.49
CA THR A 211 19.29 -10.68 11.78
C THR A 211 19.43 -10.87 13.29
N ARG A 212 19.89 -12.04 13.74
CA ARG A 212 20.32 -12.19 15.14
C ARG A 212 21.46 -11.19 15.34
N GLU A 213 21.27 -10.20 16.20
CA GLU A 213 22.42 -9.50 16.77
C GLU A 213 23.34 -10.58 17.33
N LYS A 214 24.58 -10.63 16.84
CA LYS A 214 25.62 -11.41 17.51
C LYS A 214 25.67 -10.83 18.92
N ALA A 215 25.20 -11.59 19.90
CA ALA A 215 25.59 -11.35 21.28
C ALA A 215 27.12 -11.32 21.27
N THR A 216 27.70 -10.13 21.41
CA THR A 216 29.11 -9.96 21.69
C THR A 216 29.34 -10.71 22.99
N GLY A 217 29.85 -11.95 22.86
CA GLY A 217 30.28 -12.76 23.98
C GLY A 217 31.43 -12.02 24.64
N ASP A 218 31.13 -11.35 25.75
CA ASP A 218 32.15 -10.85 26.66
C ASP A 218 32.62 -12.05 27.49
N ALA A 219 33.41 -12.90 26.85
CA ALA A 219 34.24 -13.90 27.49
C ALA A 219 35.65 -13.29 27.65
N ARG A 220 35.80 -12.43 28.66
CA ARG A 220 37.05 -12.18 29.37
C ARG A 220 36.69 -12.37 30.85
N GLY A 221 37.05 -13.45 31.53
CA GLY A 221 38.34 -14.12 31.48
C GLY A 221 39.38 -13.32 32.26
N LEU A 222 39.12 -13.08 33.56
CA LEU A 222 40.09 -12.72 34.60
C LEU A 222 39.56 -13.43 35.86
N ALA A 223 40.08 -14.60 36.24
CA ALA A 223 41.38 -14.81 36.90
C ALA A 223 41.48 -14.00 38.19
#